data_AF-A0A3M3G020-F1
#
_entry.id   AF-A0A3M3G020-F1
#
_cell.length_a   1.000
_cell.length_b   1.000
_cell.length_c   1.000
_cell.angle_alpha   90.00
_cell.angle_beta   90.00
_cell.angle_gamma   90.00
#
_symmetry.space_group_name_H-M   'P 1'
#
loop_
_entity.id
_entity.type
_entity.pdbx_description
1 polymer ?
#
loop_
_entity_poly.entity_id
_entity_poly.type
_entity_poly.pdbx_seq_one_letter_code
_entity_poly.pdbx_strand_id
1 'polypeptide(L)' 'MSDNRTPGMLVQFDLNQNDRGALLRHCQIFRPASGDGREDARLVDALQALGQALLEVEREQPKTAR' A
#
# COMPACT_ATOMS: atom_id res chain seq x y z
N MET A 1 7.67 -12.86 -29.08
CA MET A 1 6.72 -12.88 -27.95
C MET A 1 6.83 -11.53 -27.29
N SER A 2 5.90 -10.61 -27.58
CA SER A 2 5.92 -9.27 -27.02
C SER A 2 5.31 -9.33 -25.63
N ASP A 3 6.10 -9.11 -24.58
CA ASP A 3 5.63 -8.90 -23.22
C ASP A 3 4.72 -7.67 -23.19
N ASN A 4 3.43 -7.88 -23.37
CA ASN A 4 2.38 -6.90 -23.09
C ASN A 4 2.25 -6.78 -21.56
N ARG A 5 3.30 -6.29 -20.89
CA ARG A 5 3.20 -5.81 -19.53
C ARG A 5 2.30 -4.60 -19.59
N THR A 6 1.02 -4.79 -19.29
CA THR A 6 0.14 -3.69 -18.87
C THR A 6 0.96 -2.84 -17.90
N PRO A 7 1.20 -1.55 -18.18
CA PRO A 7 1.95 -0.72 -17.26
C PRO A 7 1.16 -0.74 -15.96
N GLY A 8 1.75 -1.34 -14.92
CA GLY A 8 1.15 -1.33 -13.60
C GLY A 8 0.82 0.13 -13.29
N MET A 9 -0.43 0.41 -12.95
CA MET A 9 -0.84 1.75 -12.56
C MET A 9 -0.05 2.13 -11.31
N LEU A 10 0.97 2.97 -11.49
CA LEU A 10 1.75 3.52 -10.40
C LEU A 10 0.99 4.72 -9.85
N VAL A 11 0.45 4.58 -8.64
CA VAL A 11 -0.19 5.67 -7.91
C VAL A 11 0.87 6.31 -7.01
N GLN A 12 1.15 7.59 -7.23
CA GLN A 12 2.02 8.38 -6.36
C GLN A 12 1.18 8.98 -5.23
N PHE A 13 1.56 8.69 -3.98
CA PHE A 13 0.94 9.30 -2.81
C PHE A 13 1.87 10.37 -2.24
N ASP A 14 1.35 11.59 -2.09
CA ASP A 14 2.01 12.65 -1.31
C ASP A 14 1.44 12.63 0.11
N LEU A 15 2.11 11.92 1.01
CA LEU A 15 1.65 11.71 2.39
C LEU A 15 2.60 12.38 3.37
N ASN A 16 2.05 13.18 4.28
CA ASN A 16 2.78 13.57 5.47
C ASN A 16 2.92 12.38 6.46
N GLN A 17 3.71 12.52 7.52
CA GLN A 17 3.96 11.44 8.48
C GLN A 17 2.67 10.94 9.17
N ASN A 18 1.73 11.84 9.45
CA ASN A 18 0.47 11.50 10.11
C ASN A 18 -0.45 10.70 9.18
N ASP A 19 -0.61 11.16 7.95
CA ASP A 19 -1.44 10.52 6.93
C ASP A 19 -0.85 9.17 6.51
N ARG A 20 0.49 9.08 6.43
CA ARG A 20 1.19 7.81 6.21
C ARG A 20 0.90 6.81 7.31
N GLY A 21 0.96 7.22 8.58
CA GLY A 21 0.64 6.36 9.72
C GLY A 21 -0.83 5.95 9.74
N ALA A 22 -1.74 6.87 9.42
CA ALA A 22 -3.16 6.59 9.29
C ALA A 22 -3.45 5.57 8.16
N LEU A 23 -2.79 5.73 7.01
CA LEU A 23 -2.93 4.83 5.87
C LEU A 23 -2.36 3.44 6.17
N LEU A 24 -1.17 3.36 6.79
CA LEU A 24 -0.58 2.11 7.22
C LEU A 24 -1.51 1.35 8.18
N ARG A 25 -2.08 2.06 9.17
CA ARG A 25 -3.06 1.49 10.09
C ARG A 25 -4.31 1.00 9.35
N HIS A 26 -4.77 1.75 8.35
CA HIS A 26 -5.91 1.35 7.53
C HIS A 26 -5.62 0.05 6.76
N CYS A 27 -4.45 -0.07 6.13
CA CYS A 27 -4.03 -1.30 5.43
C CYS A 27 -4.03 -2.54 6.33
N GLN A 28 -3.78 -2.38 7.64
CA GLN A 28 -3.74 -3.50 8.59
C GLN A 28 -5.12 -3.89 9.14
N ILE A 29 -6.01 -2.91 9.33
CA ILE A 29 -7.32 -3.11 9.96
C ILE A 29 -8.40 -3.40 8.93
N PHE A 30 -8.27 -2.84 7.73
CA PHE A 30 -9.27 -2.99 6.68
C PHE A 30 -9.34 -4.44 6.21
N ARG A 31 -10.57 -4.98 6.22
CA ARG A 31 -10.90 -6.29 5.65
C ARG A 31 -11.81 -6.06 4.46
N PRO A 32 -11.36 -6.38 3.24
CA PRO A 32 -12.22 -6.39 2.07
C PRO A 32 -13.42 -7.31 2.31
N ALA A 33 -14.60 -6.83 1.94
CA ALA A 33 -15.86 -7.56 2.00
C ALA A 33 -16.67 -7.21 0.75
N SER A 34 -16.04 -7.33 -0.43
CA SER A 34 -16.67 -7.06 -1.73
C SER A 34 -17.70 -8.14 -2.09
N GLY A 35 -17.62 -9.32 -1.45
CA GLY A 35 -18.49 -10.46 -1.72
C GLY A 35 -17.96 -11.37 -2.84
N ASP A 36 -16.89 -10.97 -3.52
CA ASP A 36 -16.08 -11.82 -4.39
C ASP A 36 -14.75 -12.16 -3.68
N GLY A 37 -14.61 -13.42 -3.25
CA GLY A 37 -13.42 -13.89 -2.54
C GLY A 37 -12.12 -13.77 -3.35
N ARG A 38 -12.18 -13.74 -4.70
CA ARG A 38 -10.99 -13.52 -5.53
C ARG A 38 -10.60 -12.06 -5.56
N GLU A 39 -11.57 -11.15 -5.57
CA GLU A 39 -11.35 -9.72 -5.48
C GLU A 39 -10.81 -9.35 -4.10
N ASP A 40 -11.43 -9.89 -3.04
CA ASP A 40 -10.98 -9.71 -1.66
C ASP A 40 -9.54 -10.18 -1.47
N ALA A 41 -9.15 -11.34 -2.04
CA ALA A 41 -7.77 -11.82 -2.00
C ALA A 41 -6.79 -10.86 -2.70
N ARG A 42 -7.12 -10.38 -3.90
CA ARG A 42 -6.27 -9.41 -4.61
C ARG A 42 -6.14 -8.08 -3.86
N LEU A 43 -7.23 -7.62 -3.24
CA LEU A 43 -7.23 -6.42 -2.42
C LEU A 43 -6.37 -6.60 -1.17
N VAL A 44 -6.46 -7.75 -0.50
CA VAL A 44 -5.59 -8.09 0.63
C VAL A 44 -4.12 -8.07 0.21
N ASP A 45 -3.77 -8.72 -0.89
CA ASP A 45 -2.40 -8.75 -1.40
C ASP A 45 -1.88 -7.34 -1.72
N ALA A 46 -2.72 -6.51 -2.37
CA ALA A 46 -2.38 -5.12 -2.69
C ALA A 46 -2.18 -4.27 -1.43
N LEU A 47 -3.03 -4.42 -0.41
CA LEU A 47 -2.92 -3.71 0.87
C LEU A 47 -1.68 -4.13 1.65
N GLN A 48 -1.31 -5.42 1.59
CA GLN A 48 -0.08 -5.92 2.20
C GLN A 48 1.15 -5.34 1.52
N ALA A 49 1.20 -5.35 0.18
CA ALA A 49 2.29 -4.76 -0.58
C ALA A 49 2.43 -3.25 -0.31
N LEU A 50 1.32 -2.52 -0.27
CA LEU A 50 1.30 -1.11 0.07
C LEU A 50 1.80 -0.86 1.50
N GLY A 51 1.29 -1.60 2.49
CA GLY A 51 1.73 -1.48 3.88
C GLY A 51 3.24 -1.73 4.06
N GLN A 52 3.79 -2.71 3.32
CA GLN A 52 5.21 -3.00 3.35
C GLN A 52 6.05 -1.86 2.73
N ALA A 53 5.61 -1.31 1.59
CA ALA A 53 6.27 -0.15 0.97
C ALA A 53 6.25 1.08 1.89
N LEU A 54 5.13 1.34 2.59
CA LEU A 54 5.04 2.44 3.55
C LEU A 54 6.01 2.28 4.72
N LEU A 55 6.21 1.04 5.21
CA LEU A 55 7.17 0.72 6.28
C LEU A 55 8.63 0.87 5.82
N GLU A 56 8.94 0.53 4.58
CA GLU A 56 10.27 0.72 4.00
C GLU A 56 10.61 2.20 3.86
N VAL A 57 9.68 3.01 3.34
CA VAL A 57 9.84 4.47 3.26
C VAL A 57 10.01 5.09 4.65
N GLU A 58 9.31 4.58 5.67
CA GLU A 58 9.49 5.03 7.06
C GLU A 58 10.87 4.68 7.63
N ARG A 59 11.44 3.53 7.26
CA ARG A 59 12.81 3.16 7.64
C ARG A 59 13.86 4.04 6.96
N GLU A 60 13.63 4.41 5.71
CA GLU A 60 14.52 5.28 4.91
C GLU A 60 14.41 6.76 5.31
N GLN A 61 13.25 7.17 5.84
CA GLN A 61 12.98 8.49 6.38
C GLN A 61 12.87 8.40 7.90
N PRO A 62 13.97 8.09 8.63
CA PRO A 62 13.94 8.14 10.07
C PRO A 62 13.55 9.56 10.45
N LYS A 63 12.55 9.67 11.32
CA LYS A 63 12.08 10.91 11.95
C LYS A 63 13.30 11.80 12.17
N THR A 64 13.48 12.84 11.36
CA THR A 64 14.57 13.79 11.56
C THR A 64 14.22 14.49 12.85
N ALA A 65 14.76 13.94 13.95
CA ALA A 65 14.73 14.55 15.25
C ALA A 65 15.50 15.86 15.08
N ARG A 66 14.76 16.95 14.99
CA ARG A 66 15.28 18.31 15.08
C ARG A 66 14.91 18.88 16.42
#